data_AF-A0A2M8G6J9-F1
#
_entry.id   AF-A0A2M8G6J9-F1
#
_cell.length_a   1.000
_cell.length_b   1.000
_cell.length_c   1.000
_cell.angle_alpha   90.00
_cell.angle_beta   90.00
_cell.angle_gamma   90.00
#
_symmetry.space_group_name_H-M   'P 1'
#
loop_
_entity.id
_entity.type
_entity.pdbx_description
1 polymer ?
#
loop_
_entity_poly.entity_id
_entity_poly.type
_entity_poly.pdbx_seq_one_letter_code
_entity_poly.pdbx_strand_id
1 'polypeptide(L)'
;MPMNEIQKAILKTLIYYDLFDWPANLSELTSFLIGEKATCGMVEKQLQVLAARQKVSTQDGFWMLKDRNEIVPERLKKEKEAQRKLKIARKAAAVLKIIPWIEMVAISGTLAVGGAKEDDDIDIFILTQTGRLYLSRLFEFLLLTLLGKRRRPRTTKVKDKICPNLYLDYEGLLVAENLCAAHDLVRLKPLWERNGAYRKLLEANLWYQNYFPNRQPRHCDPPAGGEAIPSVLPHSNGILKQVQDDKEQARDDGVGTGLRIFGDWFESLARKLELRYLQSKKTSERISAHTLYFHPQDVYPKILKEFQKRILPLDKK
;
A
#
# COMPACT_ATOMS: atom_id res chain seq x y z
N MET A 1 1.20 -28.82 -25.97
CA MET A 1 -0.03 -27.99 -25.93
C MET A 1 0.35 -26.56 -25.58
N PRO A 2 -0.21 -25.56 -26.26
CA PRO A 2 0.00 -24.16 -25.92
C PRO A 2 -0.49 -23.86 -24.49
N MET A 3 0.13 -22.89 -23.82
CA MET A 3 -0.33 -22.42 -22.51
C MET A 3 -1.63 -21.64 -22.66
N ASN A 4 -2.60 -21.88 -21.77
CA ASN A 4 -3.81 -21.07 -21.68
C ASN A 4 -3.52 -19.74 -20.96
N GLU A 5 -4.45 -18.79 -21.02
CA GLU A 5 -4.25 -17.45 -20.44
C GLU A 5 -4.07 -17.47 -18.93
N ILE A 6 -4.79 -18.34 -18.20
CA ILE A 6 -4.62 -18.48 -16.73
C ILE A 6 -3.22 -19.01 -16.39
N GLN A 7 -2.69 -19.97 -17.14
CA GLN A 7 -1.32 -20.48 -16.96
C GLN A 7 -0.30 -19.37 -17.19
N LYS A 8 -0.47 -18.55 -18.24
CA LYS A 8 0.39 -17.39 -18.47
C LYS A 8 0.28 -16.38 -17.34
N ALA A 9 -0.93 -16.07 -16.86
CA ALA A 9 -1.14 -15.15 -15.75
C ALA A 9 -0.50 -15.64 -14.45
N ILE A 10 -0.62 -16.94 -14.14
CA ILE A 10 0.06 -17.57 -13.00
C ILE A 10 1.58 -17.39 -13.12
N LEU A 11 2.16 -17.71 -14.29
CA LEU A 11 3.60 -17.58 -14.51
C LEU A 11 4.05 -16.11 -14.45
N LYS A 12 3.30 -15.18 -15.05
CA LYS A 12 3.54 -13.73 -14.92
C LYS A 12 3.53 -13.30 -13.46
N THR A 13 2.58 -13.80 -12.67
CA THR A 13 2.44 -13.47 -11.24
C THR A 13 3.62 -14.03 -10.42
N LEU A 14 4.00 -15.29 -10.66
CA LEU A 14 5.16 -15.91 -10.03
C LEU A 14 6.47 -15.23 -10.43
N ILE A 15 6.64 -14.86 -11.71
CA ILE A 15 7.80 -14.09 -12.17
C ILE A 15 7.88 -12.74 -11.45
N TYR A 16 6.76 -12.05 -11.25
CA TYR A 16 6.74 -10.79 -10.52
C TYR A 16 7.17 -10.98 -9.05
N TYR A 17 6.65 -12.00 -8.37
CA TYR A 17 7.07 -12.33 -7.00
C TYR A 17 8.52 -12.79 -6.89
N ASP A 18 9.01 -13.48 -7.91
CA ASP A 18 10.39 -13.94 -8.01
C ASP A 18 11.41 -12.78 -8.03
N LEU A 19 11.00 -11.59 -8.49
CA LEU A 19 11.83 -10.36 -8.42
C LEU A 19 12.15 -9.94 -6.98
N PHE A 20 11.41 -10.46 -6.00
CA PHE A 20 11.53 -10.16 -4.58
C PHE A 20 11.87 -11.39 -3.72
N ASP A 21 12.26 -12.50 -4.36
CA ASP A 21 12.49 -13.80 -3.72
C ASP A 21 11.30 -14.23 -2.84
N TRP A 22 10.09 -14.05 -3.37
CA TRP A 22 8.85 -14.29 -2.64
C TRP A 22 8.13 -15.54 -3.14
N PRO A 23 8.12 -16.64 -2.37
CA PRO A 23 7.26 -17.77 -2.67
C PRO A 23 5.84 -17.44 -2.20
N ALA A 24 4.85 -17.67 -3.06
CA ALA A 24 3.48 -17.20 -2.83
C ALA A 24 2.55 -18.35 -2.48
N ASN A 25 1.66 -18.14 -1.52
CA ASN A 25 0.60 -19.12 -1.26
C ASN A 25 -0.54 -19.00 -2.30
N LEU A 26 -1.44 -19.98 -2.31
CA LEU A 26 -2.56 -20.02 -3.26
C LEU A 26 -3.50 -18.79 -3.16
N SER A 27 -3.72 -18.27 -1.95
CA SER A 27 -4.56 -17.08 -1.73
C SER A 27 -3.91 -15.83 -2.32
N GLU A 28 -2.59 -15.67 -2.15
CA GLU A 28 -1.82 -14.57 -2.75
C GLU A 28 -1.83 -14.66 -4.28
N LEU A 29 -1.57 -15.83 -4.85
CA LEU A 29 -1.62 -16.02 -6.31
C LEU A 29 -2.99 -15.77 -6.91
N THR A 30 -4.05 -16.16 -6.21
CA THR A 30 -5.42 -15.89 -6.65
C THR A 30 -5.73 -14.41 -6.51
N SER A 31 -5.46 -13.81 -5.35
CA SER A 31 -5.83 -12.41 -5.07
C SER A 31 -5.06 -11.41 -5.92
N PHE A 32 -3.83 -11.71 -6.31
CA PHE A 32 -2.96 -10.83 -7.09
C PHE A 32 -2.62 -11.43 -8.46
N LEU A 33 -3.50 -12.25 -9.02
CA LEU A 33 -3.33 -12.80 -10.36
C LEU A 33 -3.25 -11.65 -11.37
N ILE A 34 -2.11 -11.55 -12.06
CA ILE A 34 -1.82 -10.44 -12.97
C ILE A 34 -2.62 -10.60 -14.27
N GLY A 35 -3.49 -9.63 -14.54
CA GLY A 35 -4.19 -9.46 -15.82
C GLY A 35 -5.38 -10.38 -16.07
N GLU A 36 -5.62 -11.37 -15.21
CA GLU A 36 -6.70 -12.36 -15.38
C GLU A 36 -7.54 -12.53 -14.12
N LYS A 37 -8.85 -12.75 -14.31
CA LYS A 37 -9.79 -13.05 -13.23
C LYS A 37 -10.01 -14.57 -13.17
N ALA A 38 -9.73 -15.17 -12.02
CA ALA A 38 -9.91 -16.60 -11.83
C ALA A 38 -10.24 -16.95 -10.38
N THR A 39 -11.02 -18.01 -10.18
CA THR A 39 -11.32 -18.52 -8.84
C THR A 39 -10.12 -19.27 -8.26
N CYS A 40 -10.10 -19.43 -6.94
CA CYS A 40 -9.06 -20.18 -6.22
C CYS A 40 -8.87 -21.59 -6.81
N GLY A 41 -9.96 -22.33 -7.03
CA GLY A 41 -9.91 -23.69 -7.59
C GLY A 41 -9.41 -23.74 -9.04
N MET A 42 -9.68 -22.71 -9.86
CA MET A 42 -9.10 -22.63 -11.20
C MET A 42 -7.59 -22.41 -11.15
N VAL A 43 -7.13 -21.50 -10.28
CA VAL A 43 -5.69 -21.22 -10.09
C VAL A 43 -4.96 -22.48 -9.60
N GLU A 44 -5.51 -23.15 -8.57
CA GLU A 44 -4.94 -24.38 -8.02
C GLU A 44 -4.83 -25.48 -9.09
N LYS A 45 -5.90 -25.73 -9.85
CA LYS A 45 -5.88 -26.72 -10.93
C LYS A 45 -4.79 -26.41 -11.97
N GLN A 46 -4.63 -25.16 -12.36
CA GLN A 46 -3.59 -24.78 -13.33
C GLN A 46 -2.18 -24.84 -12.75
N LEU A 47 -2.00 -24.55 -11.45
CA LEU A 47 -0.71 -24.74 -10.77
C LEU A 47 -0.26 -26.20 -10.80
N GLN A 48 -1.17 -27.15 -10.56
CA GLN A 48 -0.85 -28.59 -10.67
C GLN A 48 -0.42 -28.99 -12.08
N VAL A 49 -1.09 -28.47 -13.11
CA VAL A 49 -0.69 -28.69 -14.51
C VAL A 49 0.70 -28.11 -14.81
N LEU A 50 1.00 -26.91 -14.30
CA LEU A 50 2.32 -26.28 -14.46
C LEU A 50 3.41 -27.03 -13.69
N ALA A 51 3.11 -27.59 -12.52
CA ALA A 51 4.03 -28.40 -11.74
C ALA A 51 4.38 -29.71 -12.45
N ALA A 52 3.38 -30.41 -13.01
CA ALA A 52 3.59 -31.60 -13.83
C ALA A 52 4.46 -31.31 -15.07
N ARG A 53 4.41 -30.08 -15.60
CA ARG A 53 5.25 -29.60 -16.70
C ARG A 53 6.60 -29.03 -16.24
N GLN A 54 6.94 -29.14 -14.96
CA GLN A 54 8.14 -28.59 -14.35
C GLN A 54 8.35 -27.10 -14.65
N LYS A 55 7.27 -26.30 -14.65
CA LYS A 55 7.36 -24.83 -14.78
C LYS A 55 7.36 -24.12 -13.43
N VAL A 56 6.75 -24.75 -12.42
CA VAL A 56 6.64 -24.26 -11.05
C VAL A 56 6.97 -25.38 -10.08
N SER A 57 7.34 -25.00 -8.85
CA SER A 57 7.58 -25.91 -7.73
C SER A 57 6.71 -25.50 -6.55
N THR A 58 6.47 -26.44 -5.63
CA THR A 58 5.71 -26.21 -4.40
C THR A 58 6.42 -26.82 -3.20
N GLN A 59 6.43 -26.10 -2.08
CA GLN A 59 6.98 -26.55 -0.80
C GLN A 59 6.23 -25.83 0.33
N ASP A 60 5.84 -26.57 1.37
CA ASP A 60 5.17 -26.06 2.58
C ASP A 60 3.93 -25.18 2.29
N GLY A 61 3.20 -25.48 1.22
CA GLY A 61 2.01 -24.73 0.79
C GLY A 61 2.30 -23.45 0.00
N PHE A 62 3.57 -23.17 -0.30
CA PHE A 62 4.00 -22.07 -1.15
C PHE A 62 4.35 -22.54 -2.56
N TRP A 63 4.04 -21.72 -3.54
CA TRP A 63 4.32 -21.91 -4.95
C TRP A 63 5.39 -20.92 -5.42
N MET A 64 6.31 -21.40 -6.25
CA MET A 64 7.43 -20.62 -6.79
C MET A 64 7.78 -21.09 -8.20
N LEU A 65 8.65 -20.36 -8.90
CA LEU A 65 9.25 -20.86 -10.13
C LEU A 65 10.07 -22.12 -9.84
N LYS A 66 10.28 -22.95 -10.87
CA LYS A 66 11.11 -24.16 -10.74
C LYS A 66 12.49 -23.82 -10.15
N ASP A 67 13.02 -24.71 -9.31
CA ASP A 67 14.38 -24.65 -8.74
C ASP A 67 14.60 -23.44 -7.82
N ARG A 68 13.54 -22.98 -7.13
CA ARG A 68 13.58 -21.85 -6.18
C ARG A 68 13.22 -22.23 -4.75
N ASN A 69 13.29 -23.51 -4.37
CA ASN A 69 12.86 -24.00 -3.05
C ASN A 69 13.59 -23.32 -1.87
N GLU A 70 14.81 -22.80 -2.10
CA GLU A 70 15.65 -22.13 -1.12
C GLU A 70 15.05 -20.84 -0.54
N ILE A 71 14.05 -20.23 -1.20
CA ILE A 71 13.43 -18.97 -0.73
C ILE A 71 12.35 -19.19 0.35
N VAL A 72 11.88 -20.43 0.55
CA VAL A 72 10.81 -20.75 1.52
C VAL A 72 11.24 -20.54 2.97
N PRO A 73 12.41 -21.02 3.44
CA PRO A 73 12.86 -20.74 4.80
C PRO A 73 13.02 -19.24 5.09
N GLU A 74 13.48 -18.45 4.09
CA GLU A 74 13.62 -17.01 4.25
C GLU A 74 12.26 -16.32 4.38
N ARG A 75 11.25 -16.75 3.60
CA ARG A 75 9.86 -16.28 3.71
C ARG A 75 9.30 -16.49 5.12
N LEU A 76 9.49 -17.68 5.69
CA LEU A 76 9.00 -18.00 7.04
C LEU A 76 9.68 -17.14 8.11
N LYS A 77 11.00 -16.89 7.98
CA LYS A 77 11.73 -15.98 8.87
C LYS A 77 11.20 -14.54 8.77
N LYS A 78 11.01 -14.03 7.54
CA LYS A 78 10.44 -12.71 7.27
C LYS A 78 9.03 -12.57 7.85
N GLU A 79 8.20 -13.61 7.76
CA GLU A 79 6.84 -13.61 8.30
C GLU A 79 6.82 -13.41 9.82
N LYS A 80 7.69 -14.14 10.54
CA LYS A 80 7.83 -14.02 11.99
C LYS A 80 8.23 -12.60 12.39
N GLU A 81 9.19 -12.01 11.71
CA GLU A 81 9.61 -10.63 11.95
C GLU A 81 8.52 -9.61 11.59
N ALA A 82 7.80 -9.83 10.48
CA ALA A 82 6.67 -8.99 10.09
C ALA A 82 5.57 -8.99 11.16
N GLN A 83 5.23 -10.13 11.76
CA GLN A 83 4.24 -10.20 12.84
C GLN A 83 4.69 -9.43 14.09
N ARG A 84 5.99 -9.47 14.42
CA ARG A 84 6.56 -8.70 15.53
C ARG A 84 6.47 -7.20 15.25
N LYS A 85 6.92 -6.74 14.07
CA LYS A 85 6.88 -5.34 13.67
C LYS A 85 5.47 -4.80 13.51
N LEU A 86 4.52 -5.62 13.07
CA LEU A 86 3.11 -5.27 13.00
C LEU A 86 2.53 -4.86 14.37
N LYS A 87 2.96 -5.50 15.47
CA LYS A 87 2.57 -5.08 16.83
C LYS A 87 3.11 -3.68 17.18
N ILE A 88 4.32 -3.35 16.72
CA ILE A 88 4.93 -2.03 16.92
C ILE A 88 4.19 -0.98 16.11
N ALA A 89 3.92 -1.29 14.83
CA ALA A 89 3.16 -0.43 13.92
C ALA A 89 1.78 -0.09 14.47
N ARG A 90 1.03 -1.08 14.99
CA ARG A 90 -0.29 -0.86 15.61
C ARG A 90 -0.24 0.09 16.80
N LYS A 91 0.75 -0.05 17.68
CA LYS A 91 0.92 0.85 18.84
C LYS A 91 1.24 2.29 18.40
N ALA A 92 2.13 2.45 17.42
CA ALA A 92 2.45 3.77 16.88
C ALA A 92 1.24 4.40 16.18
N ALA A 93 0.53 3.64 15.34
CA ALA A 93 -0.67 4.11 14.67
C ALA A 93 -1.76 4.51 15.66
N ALA A 94 -1.98 3.76 16.74
CA ALA A 94 -2.96 4.11 17.77
C ALA A 94 -2.70 5.49 18.39
N VAL A 95 -1.44 5.87 18.59
CA VAL A 95 -1.08 7.22 19.06
C VAL A 95 -1.40 8.27 18.01
N LEU A 96 -1.10 8.01 16.74
CA LEU A 96 -1.38 8.96 15.65
C LEU A 96 -2.88 9.22 15.43
N LYS A 97 -3.75 8.34 15.93
CA LYS A 97 -5.22 8.51 15.84
C LYS A 97 -5.73 9.78 16.54
N ILE A 98 -4.98 10.31 17.51
CA ILE A 98 -5.34 11.56 18.21
C ILE A 98 -5.29 12.79 17.30
N ILE A 99 -4.55 12.73 16.19
CA ILE A 99 -4.46 13.83 15.23
C ILE A 99 -5.76 13.82 14.41
N PRO A 100 -6.63 14.83 14.55
CA PRO A 100 -8.02 14.72 14.09
C PRO A 100 -8.16 14.70 12.57
N TRP A 101 -7.22 15.30 11.85
CA TRP A 101 -7.23 15.40 10.39
C TRP A 101 -6.45 14.29 9.67
N ILE A 102 -5.85 13.32 10.39
CA ILE A 102 -5.33 12.10 9.76
C ILE A 102 -6.49 11.14 9.55
N GLU A 103 -6.78 10.81 8.30
CA GLU A 103 -7.92 9.98 7.89
C GLU A 103 -7.58 8.48 7.91
N MET A 104 -6.33 8.11 7.65
CA MET A 104 -5.87 6.73 7.72
C MET A 104 -4.39 6.64 8.04
N VAL A 105 -4.03 5.62 8.82
CA VAL A 105 -2.66 5.13 8.93
C VAL A 105 -2.63 3.68 8.48
N ALA A 106 -1.83 3.37 7.49
CA ALA A 106 -1.66 2.04 6.94
C ALA A 106 -0.20 1.62 6.95
N ILE A 107 0.06 0.32 6.94
CA ILE A 107 1.39 -0.22 6.66
C ILE A 107 1.59 -0.24 5.15
N SER A 108 2.79 0.18 4.73
CA SER A 108 3.28 0.12 3.36
C SER A 108 4.61 -0.67 3.28
N GLY A 109 5.22 -0.72 2.11
CA GLY A 109 6.56 -1.30 1.92
C GLY A 109 6.66 -2.80 2.23
N THR A 110 7.86 -3.23 2.66
CA THR A 110 8.16 -4.66 2.89
C THR A 110 7.30 -5.27 3.98
N LEU A 111 6.91 -4.49 5.00
CA LEU A 111 6.04 -4.97 6.06
C LEU A 111 4.61 -5.25 5.57
N ALA A 112 4.09 -4.43 4.63
CA ALA A 112 2.76 -4.65 4.06
C ALA A 112 2.67 -5.99 3.33
N VAL A 113 3.76 -6.39 2.68
CA VAL A 113 3.84 -7.66 1.97
C VAL A 113 4.27 -8.84 2.85
N GLY A 114 4.67 -8.60 4.10
CA GLY A 114 5.14 -9.62 5.04
C GLY A 114 6.62 -9.96 4.92
N GLY A 115 7.36 -9.20 4.10
CA GLY A 115 8.77 -9.41 3.77
C GLY A 115 9.77 -8.66 4.65
N ALA A 116 9.32 -8.09 5.77
CA ALA A 116 10.17 -7.30 6.65
C ALA A 116 11.27 -8.16 7.30
N LYS A 117 12.51 -7.68 7.26
CA LYS A 117 13.66 -8.30 7.91
C LYS A 117 13.85 -7.75 9.31
N GLU A 118 14.67 -8.43 10.12
CA GLU A 118 14.89 -8.07 11.51
C GLU A 118 15.35 -6.60 11.68
N ASP A 119 16.31 -6.16 10.86
CA ASP A 119 16.94 -4.84 10.97
C ASP A 119 16.20 -3.73 10.20
N ASP A 120 15.09 -4.05 9.55
CA ASP A 120 14.31 -3.08 8.79
C ASP A 120 13.62 -2.06 9.72
N ASP A 121 13.32 -0.89 9.19
CA ASP A 121 12.32 0.00 9.75
C ASP A 121 10.89 -0.45 9.40
N ILE A 122 9.92 0.36 9.81
CA ILE A 122 8.50 0.12 9.63
C ILE A 122 7.93 1.25 8.82
N ASP A 123 7.70 0.98 7.54
CA ASP A 123 7.07 1.91 6.61
C ASP A 123 5.57 2.08 6.93
N ILE A 124 5.14 3.32 7.12
CA ILE A 124 3.73 3.69 7.25
C ILE A 124 3.32 4.70 6.18
N PHE A 125 2.10 4.52 5.69
CA PHE A 125 1.37 5.41 4.82
C PHE A 125 0.36 6.22 5.64
N ILE A 126 0.26 7.51 5.36
CA ILE A 126 -0.66 8.42 6.05
C ILE A 126 -1.52 9.14 5.00
N LEU A 127 -2.84 9.05 5.15
CA LEU A 127 -3.81 9.85 4.39
C LEU A 127 -4.42 10.89 5.31
N THR A 128 -4.53 12.13 4.85
CA THR A 128 -5.02 13.27 5.63
C THR A 128 -6.19 13.96 4.92
N GLN A 129 -6.89 14.83 5.65
CA GLN A 129 -7.76 15.82 5.03
C GLN A 129 -6.95 16.79 4.14
N THR A 130 -7.60 17.35 3.12
CA THR A 130 -7.01 18.35 2.23
C THR A 130 -6.48 19.55 3.03
N GLY A 131 -5.26 19.98 2.73
CA GLY A 131 -4.65 21.15 3.37
C GLY A 131 -4.26 20.95 4.84
N ARG A 132 -4.06 19.68 5.26
CA ARG A 132 -3.59 19.32 6.61
C ARG A 132 -2.38 18.39 6.58
N LEU A 133 -1.74 18.28 5.43
CA LEU A 133 -0.69 17.31 5.17
C LEU A 133 0.57 17.65 5.99
N TYR A 134 1.02 18.90 5.91
CA TYR A 134 2.23 19.36 6.60
C TYR A 134 2.01 19.46 8.11
N LEU A 135 0.81 19.84 8.57
CA LEU A 135 0.46 19.76 9.99
C LEU A 135 0.45 18.32 10.49
N SER A 136 -0.16 17.38 9.75
CA SER A 136 -0.12 15.96 10.12
C SER A 136 1.30 15.47 10.30
N ARG A 137 2.18 15.81 9.37
CA ARG A 137 3.58 15.42 9.41
C ARG A 137 4.33 16.05 10.58
N LEU A 138 4.09 17.32 10.90
CA LEU A 138 4.67 17.97 12.07
C LEU A 138 4.26 17.28 13.37
N PHE A 139 2.95 17.06 13.57
CA PHE A 139 2.44 16.42 14.79
C PHE A 139 2.86 14.94 14.88
N GLU A 140 2.83 14.19 13.77
CA GLU A 140 3.38 12.84 13.70
C GLU A 140 4.85 12.82 14.13
N PHE A 141 5.66 13.72 13.56
CA PHE A 141 7.08 13.81 13.85
C PHE A 141 7.31 14.06 15.34
N LEU A 142 6.56 14.99 15.95
CA LEU A 142 6.66 15.30 17.38
C LEU A 142 6.27 14.08 18.23
N LEU A 143 5.09 13.50 18.00
CA LEU A 143 4.58 12.37 18.78
C LEU A 143 5.50 11.15 18.69
N LEU A 144 5.90 10.75 17.48
CA LEU A 144 6.77 9.58 17.31
C LEU A 144 8.19 9.84 17.80
N THR A 145 8.67 11.09 17.77
CA THR A 145 9.98 11.45 18.34
C THR A 145 9.95 11.38 19.85
N LEU A 146 8.90 11.89 20.50
CA LEU A 146 8.72 11.80 21.95
C LEU A 146 8.66 10.35 22.43
N LEU A 147 8.03 9.47 21.66
CA LEU A 147 7.98 8.03 21.94
C LEU A 147 9.30 7.29 21.60
N GLY A 148 10.30 7.98 21.05
CA GLY A 148 11.54 7.38 20.58
C GLY A 148 11.34 6.35 19.46
N LYS A 149 10.21 6.41 18.74
CA LYS A 149 9.87 5.46 17.66
C LYS A 149 10.15 6.01 16.27
N ARG A 150 10.30 7.31 16.10
CA ARG A 150 10.55 7.93 14.78
C ARG A 150 11.92 7.54 14.21
N ARG A 151 11.95 7.06 12.96
CA ARG A 151 13.19 6.97 12.16
C ARG A 151 13.65 8.39 11.83
N ARG A 152 14.91 8.72 12.10
CA ARG A 152 15.48 10.03 11.75
C ARG A 152 16.26 9.90 10.42
N PRO A 153 16.32 10.97 9.61
CA PRO A 153 17.17 10.96 8.42
C PRO A 153 18.64 10.66 8.78
N ARG A 154 19.33 9.88 7.95
CA ARG A 154 20.76 9.52 8.07
C ARG A 154 21.15 8.68 9.29
N THR A 155 20.20 8.09 10.03
CA THR A 155 20.54 7.13 11.09
C THR A 155 20.75 5.74 10.52
N THR A 156 21.82 5.06 10.95
CA THR A 156 22.09 3.64 10.63
C THR A 156 21.26 2.67 11.47
N LYS A 157 20.86 3.08 12.69
CA LYS A 157 20.00 2.29 13.58
C LYS A 157 18.52 2.52 13.25
N VAL A 158 18.04 1.83 12.22
CA VAL A 158 16.65 1.96 11.72
C VAL A 158 15.72 0.87 12.23
N LYS A 159 16.26 -0.22 12.79
CA LYS A 159 15.51 -1.35 13.36
C LYS A 159 14.32 -0.89 14.21
N ASP A 160 13.14 -1.34 13.80
CA ASP A 160 11.86 -1.14 14.50
C ASP A 160 11.42 0.32 14.67
N LYS A 161 12.08 1.24 13.96
CA LYS A 161 11.66 2.64 13.90
C LYS A 161 10.55 2.80 12.88
N ILE A 162 9.62 3.69 13.15
CA ILE A 162 8.56 4.06 12.24
C ILE A 162 9.11 5.07 11.23
N CYS A 163 8.99 4.74 9.96
CA CYS A 163 9.26 5.62 8.83
C CYS A 163 7.95 5.91 8.11
N PRO A 164 7.37 7.09 8.32
CA PRO A 164 6.32 7.56 7.44
C PRO A 164 6.95 7.87 6.07
N ASN A 165 6.69 6.98 5.11
CA ASN A 165 7.32 7.03 3.79
C ASN A 165 6.47 7.76 2.77
N LEU A 166 5.15 7.80 2.96
CA LEU A 166 4.21 8.38 2.03
C LEU A 166 3.07 9.08 2.77
N TYR A 167 2.85 10.35 2.40
CA TYR A 167 1.70 11.14 2.82
C TYR A 167 0.92 11.58 1.60
N LEU A 168 -0.39 11.40 1.63
CA LEU A 168 -1.32 11.96 0.66
C LEU A 168 -2.41 12.74 1.42
N ASP A 169 -3.00 13.74 0.77
CA ASP A 169 -4.32 14.25 1.14
C ASP A 169 -5.37 13.87 0.09
N TYR A 170 -6.64 14.26 0.28
CA TYR A 170 -7.71 13.92 -0.65
C TYR A 170 -7.58 14.54 -2.06
N GLU A 171 -6.75 15.58 -2.24
CA GLU A 171 -6.45 16.15 -3.57
C GLU A 171 -5.24 15.45 -4.23
N GLY A 172 -4.45 14.72 -3.45
CA GLY A 172 -3.29 13.94 -3.89
C GLY A 172 -3.52 12.44 -4.05
N LEU A 173 -4.77 11.95 -4.05
CA LEU A 173 -5.08 10.50 -4.05
C LEU A 173 -4.55 9.73 -5.27
N LEU A 174 -4.41 10.39 -6.42
CA LEU A 174 -3.96 9.73 -7.66
C LEU A 174 -2.47 9.40 -7.57
N VAL A 175 -2.15 8.11 -7.70
CA VAL A 175 -0.78 7.61 -7.76
C VAL A 175 -0.42 7.21 -9.19
N ALA A 176 0.88 7.06 -9.47
CA ALA A 176 1.35 6.71 -10.81
C ALA A 176 0.78 5.35 -11.27
N GLU A 177 0.20 5.30 -12.46
CA GLU A 177 -0.39 4.08 -13.02
C GLU A 177 0.67 3.13 -13.57
N ASN A 178 0.99 2.09 -12.81
CA ASN A 178 1.83 0.96 -13.24
C ASN A 178 1.64 -0.25 -12.32
N LEU A 179 2.12 -1.42 -12.74
CA LEU A 179 1.98 -2.68 -11.98
C LEU A 179 2.54 -2.59 -10.55
N CYS A 180 3.70 -1.96 -10.34
CA CYS A 180 4.30 -1.84 -9.00
C CYS A 180 3.44 -0.97 -8.09
N ALA A 181 3.01 0.19 -8.58
CA ALA A 181 2.14 1.09 -7.84
C ALA A 181 0.76 0.47 -7.56
N ALA A 182 0.17 -0.27 -8.51
CA ALA A 182 -1.06 -1.04 -8.27
C ALA A 182 -0.87 -2.03 -7.13
N HIS A 183 0.23 -2.78 -7.15
CA HIS A 183 0.51 -3.82 -6.16
C HIS A 183 0.71 -3.20 -4.77
N ASP A 184 1.48 -2.11 -4.67
CA ASP A 184 1.71 -1.41 -3.41
C ASP A 184 0.40 -0.79 -2.87
N LEU A 185 -0.41 -0.21 -3.74
CA LEU A 185 -1.73 0.35 -3.41
C LEU A 185 -2.66 -0.70 -2.80
N VAL A 186 -2.88 -1.84 -3.48
CA VAL A 186 -3.83 -2.87 -3.00
C VAL A 186 -3.30 -3.70 -1.84
N ARG A 187 -1.98 -3.63 -1.57
CA ARG A 187 -1.33 -4.28 -0.43
C ARG A 187 -1.19 -3.40 0.80
N LEU A 188 -1.54 -2.12 0.73
CA LEU A 188 -1.69 -1.30 1.93
C LEU A 188 -2.54 -2.05 2.95
N LYS A 189 -2.06 -2.06 4.20
CA LYS A 189 -2.76 -2.67 5.33
C LYS A 189 -3.18 -1.56 6.29
N PRO A 190 -4.40 -1.02 6.18
CA PRO A 190 -4.92 -0.06 7.16
C PRO A 190 -4.78 -0.61 8.57
N LEU A 191 -4.14 0.15 9.46
CA LEU A 191 -4.10 -0.14 10.90
C LEU A 191 -5.31 0.46 11.59
N TRP A 192 -5.76 1.62 11.09
CA TRP A 192 -7.06 2.21 11.35
C TRP A 192 -7.35 3.21 10.23
N GLU A 193 -8.64 3.50 10.05
CA GLU A 193 -9.12 4.56 9.18
C GLU A 193 -10.38 5.21 9.78
N ARG A 194 -10.79 6.33 9.23
CA ARG A 194 -12.10 6.96 9.42
C ARG A 194 -12.67 7.36 8.04
N ASN A 195 -13.97 7.61 7.97
CA ASN A 195 -14.64 8.16 6.78
C ASN A 195 -14.43 7.39 5.46
N GLY A 196 -14.17 6.08 5.54
CA GLY A 196 -13.91 5.22 4.38
C GLY A 196 -12.68 5.61 3.56
N ALA A 197 -11.65 6.16 4.21
CA ALA A 197 -10.45 6.70 3.59
C ALA A 197 -9.75 5.70 2.65
N TYR A 198 -9.66 4.41 3.03
CA TYR A 198 -9.04 3.40 2.18
C TYR A 198 -9.87 3.12 0.93
N ARG A 199 -11.20 3.05 1.08
CA ARG A 199 -12.12 2.89 -0.06
C ARG A 199 -11.96 4.06 -1.04
N LYS A 200 -11.99 5.30 -0.54
CA LYS A 200 -11.79 6.52 -1.36
C LYS A 200 -10.46 6.49 -2.12
N LEU A 201 -9.38 6.03 -1.47
CA LEU A 201 -8.07 5.86 -2.11
C LEU A 201 -8.10 4.82 -3.24
N LEU A 202 -8.77 3.68 -3.04
CA LEU A 202 -8.90 2.65 -4.09
C LEU A 202 -9.81 3.11 -5.24
N GLU A 203 -10.90 3.81 -4.94
CA GLU A 203 -11.84 4.35 -5.94
C GLU A 203 -11.21 5.45 -6.80
N ALA A 204 -10.31 6.26 -6.23
CA ALA A 204 -9.54 7.22 -7.02
C ALA A 204 -8.58 6.52 -8.01
N ASN A 205 -8.21 5.27 -7.78
CA ASN A 205 -7.19 4.55 -8.54
C ASN A 205 -7.73 3.25 -9.16
N LEU A 206 -8.99 3.22 -9.63
CA LEU A 206 -9.65 2.01 -10.17
C LEU A 206 -8.86 1.30 -11.28
N TRP A 207 -7.96 2.00 -11.97
CA TRP A 207 -7.02 1.43 -12.93
C TRP A 207 -6.20 0.26 -12.37
N TYR A 208 -6.02 0.13 -11.04
CA TYR A 208 -5.35 -1.03 -10.44
C TYR A 208 -6.03 -2.36 -10.82
N GLN A 209 -7.34 -2.33 -11.11
CA GLN A 209 -8.12 -3.52 -11.48
C GLN A 209 -7.70 -4.08 -12.83
N ASN A 210 -7.11 -3.26 -13.71
CA ASN A 210 -6.53 -3.74 -14.97
C ASN A 210 -5.33 -4.66 -14.72
N TYR A 211 -4.62 -4.46 -13.59
CA TYR A 211 -3.51 -5.31 -13.17
C TYR A 211 -3.99 -6.48 -12.29
N PHE A 212 -4.94 -6.24 -11.38
CA PHE A 212 -5.41 -7.23 -10.40
C PHE A 212 -6.95 -7.35 -10.39
N PRO A 213 -7.58 -7.95 -11.41
CA PRO A 213 -9.04 -8.00 -11.53
C PRO A 213 -9.74 -8.87 -10.47
N ASN A 214 -8.97 -9.72 -9.76
CA ASN A 214 -9.43 -10.45 -8.59
C ASN A 214 -9.51 -9.59 -7.32
N ARG A 215 -8.90 -8.38 -7.31
CA ARG A 215 -9.04 -7.42 -6.21
C ARG A 215 -10.27 -6.54 -6.44
N GLN A 216 -11.24 -6.70 -5.55
CA GLN A 216 -12.30 -5.72 -5.40
C GLN A 216 -11.90 -4.66 -4.36
N PRO A 217 -12.44 -3.44 -4.45
CA PRO A 217 -12.38 -2.49 -3.35
C PRO A 217 -13.04 -3.16 -2.16
N ARG A 218 -12.26 -3.57 -1.15
CA ARG A 218 -12.85 -4.16 0.05
C ARG A 218 -13.71 -3.08 0.70
N HIS A 219 -15.01 -3.33 0.86
CA HIS A 219 -15.69 -2.80 2.03
C HIS A 219 -15.07 -3.53 3.21
N CYS A 220 -14.52 -2.77 4.14
CA CYS A 220 -13.81 -3.32 5.28
C CYS A 220 -14.76 -4.23 6.05
N ASP A 221 -14.42 -5.52 6.16
CA ASP A 221 -15.07 -6.37 7.15
C ASP A 221 -14.82 -5.74 8.53
N PRO A 222 -15.86 -5.42 9.31
CA PRO A 222 -15.65 -5.17 10.72
C PRO A 222 -15.05 -6.43 11.37
N PRO A 223 -14.33 -6.31 12.50
CA PRO A 223 -13.95 -7.49 13.28
C PRO A 223 -15.22 -8.32 13.54
N ALA A 224 -15.13 -9.63 13.25
CA ALA A 224 -16.24 -10.58 13.18
C ALA A 224 -17.38 -10.29 14.19
N GLY A 225 -18.58 -9.94 13.69
CA GLY A 225 -19.77 -9.78 14.52
C GLY A 225 -20.87 -8.80 14.07
N GLY A 226 -21.06 -8.53 12.78
CA GLY A 226 -22.15 -7.64 12.32
C GLY A 226 -22.72 -8.05 10.96
N GLU A 227 -24.06 -7.99 10.85
CA GLU A 227 -24.85 -8.47 9.71
C GLU A 227 -24.53 -7.78 8.38
N ALA A 228 -24.70 -8.53 7.28
CA ALA A 228 -24.43 -8.09 5.92
C ALA A 228 -25.51 -7.12 5.39
N ILE A 229 -25.08 -5.98 4.84
CA ILE A 229 -25.94 -5.03 4.12
C ILE A 229 -25.78 -5.27 2.60
N PRO A 230 -26.83 -5.16 1.76
CA PRO A 230 -26.81 -5.63 0.38
C PRO A 230 -25.78 -4.91 -0.51
N SER A 231 -25.11 -5.69 -1.35
CA SER A 231 -24.14 -5.25 -2.35
C SER A 231 -24.81 -4.54 -3.53
N VAL A 232 -24.92 -3.22 -3.47
CA VAL A 232 -25.18 -2.39 -4.65
C VAL A 232 -24.13 -1.28 -4.67
N LEU A 233 -23.12 -1.41 -5.55
CA LEU A 233 -22.15 -0.35 -5.82
C LEU A 233 -22.85 0.76 -6.63
N PRO A 234 -22.84 2.03 -6.17
CA PRO A 234 -23.30 3.15 -6.98
C PRO A 234 -22.32 3.37 -8.13
N HIS A 235 -22.83 3.79 -9.29
CA HIS A 235 -22.00 4.28 -10.40
C HIS A 235 -21.15 5.48 -9.94
N SER A 236 -19.97 5.65 -10.55
CA SER A 236 -18.96 6.69 -10.24
C SER A 236 -19.51 8.11 -10.08
N ASN A 237 -20.58 8.47 -10.80
CA ASN A 237 -21.24 9.77 -10.68
C ASN A 237 -21.95 9.99 -9.34
N GLY A 238 -22.43 8.93 -8.69
CA GLY A 238 -23.07 9.01 -7.37
C GLY A 238 -22.09 9.31 -6.25
N ILE A 239 -20.84 8.83 -6.37
CA ILE A 239 -19.77 9.04 -5.39
C ILE A 239 -19.21 10.47 -5.48
N LEU A 240 -19.04 11.00 -6.70
CA LEU A 240 -18.67 12.41 -6.90
C LEU A 240 -19.73 13.34 -6.28
N LYS A 241 -21.01 12.99 -6.44
CA LYS A 241 -22.11 13.73 -5.84
C LYS A 241 -22.09 13.64 -4.30
N GLN A 242 -21.87 12.44 -3.74
CA GLN A 242 -21.78 12.27 -2.29
C GLN A 242 -20.55 12.97 -1.67
N VAL A 243 -19.42 13.01 -2.37
CA VAL A 243 -18.24 13.80 -1.99
C VAL A 243 -18.49 15.32 -2.12
N GLN A 244 -19.36 15.74 -3.05
CA GLN A 244 -19.80 17.12 -3.17
C GLN A 244 -20.82 17.50 -2.08
N ASP A 245 -21.74 16.61 -1.74
CA ASP A 245 -22.76 16.82 -0.71
C ASP A 245 -22.10 16.89 0.70
N ASP A 246 -21.14 15.99 1.00
CA ASP A 246 -20.31 16.06 2.22
C ASP A 246 -19.53 17.38 2.33
N LYS A 247 -19.13 17.99 1.19
CA LYS A 247 -18.48 19.31 1.13
C LYS A 247 -19.45 20.46 1.36
N GLU A 248 -20.70 20.33 0.95
CA GLU A 248 -21.74 21.35 1.14
C GLU A 248 -22.23 21.36 2.59
N GLN A 249 -22.38 20.20 3.21
CA GLN A 249 -22.78 20.08 4.60
C GLN A 249 -21.68 20.57 5.58
N ALA A 250 -20.41 20.51 5.19
CA ALA A 250 -19.29 21.10 5.95
C ALA A 250 -19.12 22.63 5.74
N ARG A 251 -19.91 23.26 4.85
CA ARG A 251 -19.82 24.71 4.55
C ARG A 251 -20.78 25.58 5.37
N ASP A 252 -21.79 25.01 6.05
CA ASP A 252 -22.91 25.78 6.62
C ASP A 252 -22.80 26.06 8.14
N ASP A 253 -21.63 25.85 8.75
CA ASP A 253 -21.41 26.17 10.18
C ASP A 253 -20.61 27.47 10.32
N GLY A 254 -21.30 28.61 10.41
CA GLY A 254 -20.73 29.97 10.51
C GLY A 254 -19.78 30.25 11.68
N VAL A 255 -19.53 29.27 12.56
CA VAL A 255 -18.54 29.32 13.66
C VAL A 255 -17.15 28.85 13.19
N GLY A 256 -17.05 28.20 12.03
CA GLY A 256 -15.82 27.55 11.53
C GLY A 256 -14.83 28.42 10.75
N THR A 257 -15.19 29.63 10.34
CA THR A 257 -14.39 30.44 9.39
C THR A 257 -13.07 30.93 9.99
N GLY A 258 -13.09 31.45 11.22
CA GLY A 258 -11.87 31.92 11.91
C GLY A 258 -10.91 30.80 12.26
N LEU A 259 -11.42 29.65 12.70
CA LEU A 259 -10.62 28.47 13.02
C LEU A 259 -10.02 27.83 11.76
N ARG A 260 -10.73 27.87 10.62
CA ARG A 260 -10.19 27.49 9.30
C ARG A 260 -9.04 28.40 8.88
N ILE A 261 -9.24 29.71 8.90
CA ILE A 261 -8.21 30.69 8.53
C ILE A 261 -6.95 30.49 9.39
N PHE A 262 -7.14 30.28 10.70
CA PHE A 262 -6.04 30.01 11.61
C PHE A 262 -5.34 28.69 11.27
N GLY A 263 -6.08 27.59 11.07
CA GLY A 263 -5.52 26.31 10.67
C GLY A 263 -4.74 26.37 9.35
N ASP A 264 -5.23 27.13 8.38
CA ASP A 264 -4.61 27.28 7.06
C ASP A 264 -3.31 28.11 7.14
N TRP A 265 -3.26 29.09 8.04
CA TRP A 265 -2.03 29.79 8.39
C TRP A 265 -0.99 28.84 9.02
N PHE A 266 -1.41 27.98 9.96
CA PHE A 266 -0.53 26.97 10.57
C PHE A 266 -0.03 25.93 9.55
N GLU A 267 -0.87 25.49 8.61
CA GLU A 267 -0.45 24.60 7.52
C GLU A 267 0.62 25.27 6.66
N SER A 268 0.42 26.54 6.28
CA SER A 268 1.39 27.32 5.50
C SER A 268 2.71 27.49 6.25
N LEU A 269 2.66 27.78 7.56
CA LEU A 269 3.84 27.89 8.40
C LEU A 269 4.57 26.55 8.53
N ALA A 270 3.83 25.47 8.83
CA ALA A 270 4.37 24.11 8.92
C ALA A 270 5.06 23.73 7.61
N ARG A 271 4.39 23.93 6.47
CA ARG A 271 4.97 23.72 5.14
C ARG A 271 6.27 24.49 4.95
N LYS A 272 6.30 25.78 5.30
CA LYS A 272 7.52 26.61 5.17
C LYS A 272 8.67 26.09 6.03
N LEU A 273 8.41 25.69 7.27
CA LEU A 273 9.41 25.14 8.18
C LEU A 273 9.90 23.77 7.71
N GLU A 274 8.99 22.90 7.26
CA GLU A 274 9.32 21.57 6.76
C GLU A 274 10.15 21.64 5.47
N LEU A 275 9.77 22.48 4.51
CA LEU A 275 10.55 22.66 3.28
C LEU A 275 11.98 23.13 3.57
N ARG A 276 12.16 24.05 4.52
CA ARG A 276 13.50 24.48 4.98
C ARG A 276 14.28 23.32 5.60
N TYR A 277 13.63 22.52 6.45
CA TYR A 277 14.25 21.34 7.06
C TYR A 277 14.67 20.30 6.00
N LEU A 278 13.83 20.04 5.01
CA LEU A 278 14.10 19.05 3.95
C LEU A 278 15.18 19.53 2.97
N GLN A 279 15.18 20.81 2.59
CA GLN A 279 16.23 21.42 1.77
C GLN A 279 17.62 21.25 2.37
N SER A 280 17.75 21.35 3.70
CA SER A 280 19.03 21.13 4.39
C SER A 280 19.52 19.68 4.35
N LYS A 281 18.68 18.72 3.95
CA LYS A 281 18.96 17.28 4.05
C LYS A 281 19.16 16.56 2.72
N LYS A 282 18.94 17.22 1.57
CA LYS A 282 19.11 16.71 0.19
C LYS A 282 18.86 15.21 0.07
N THR A 283 17.59 14.86 -0.04
CA THR A 283 17.06 13.50 -0.26
C THR A 283 16.23 13.52 -1.55
N SER A 284 16.03 12.36 -2.17
CA SER A 284 15.31 12.14 -3.45
C SER A 284 13.78 12.29 -3.34
N GLU A 285 13.31 13.13 -2.43
CA GLU A 285 11.90 13.22 -2.05
C GLU A 285 11.07 13.90 -3.15
N ARG A 286 9.87 13.38 -3.43
CA ARG A 286 8.89 14.08 -4.28
C ARG A 286 7.89 14.77 -3.37
N ILE A 287 7.94 16.10 -3.36
CA ILE A 287 7.19 16.95 -2.44
C ILE A 287 6.28 17.86 -3.27
N SER A 288 4.98 17.83 -2.99
CA SER A 288 3.98 18.74 -3.57
C SER A 288 3.09 19.32 -2.47
N ALA A 289 2.07 20.10 -2.85
CA ALA A 289 1.09 20.60 -1.88
C ALA A 289 0.25 19.46 -1.26
N HIS A 290 0.05 18.37 -2.00
CA HIS A 290 -0.91 17.30 -1.69
C HIS A 290 -0.27 15.93 -1.48
N THR A 291 1.04 15.82 -1.71
CA THR A 291 1.77 14.56 -1.63
C THR A 291 3.18 14.77 -1.08
N LEU A 292 3.63 13.85 -0.22
CA LEU A 292 5.02 13.75 0.20
C LEU A 292 5.50 12.30 0.08
N TYR A 293 6.41 12.06 -0.87
CA TYR A 293 7.05 10.77 -1.08
C TYR A 293 8.50 10.83 -0.56
N PHE A 294 8.81 9.99 0.42
CA PHE A 294 10.13 9.89 1.03
C PHE A 294 10.94 8.67 0.53
N HIS A 295 10.69 8.22 -0.70
CA HIS A 295 11.44 7.11 -1.29
C HIS A 295 12.87 7.54 -1.66
N PRO A 296 13.90 6.81 -1.22
CA PRO A 296 15.29 7.12 -1.51
C PRO A 296 15.65 6.99 -3.00
N GLN A 297 14.91 6.20 -3.79
CA GLN A 297 14.99 6.09 -5.25
C GLN A 297 13.66 5.54 -5.80
N ASP A 298 13.26 5.99 -7.00
CA ASP A 298 12.15 5.38 -7.73
C ASP A 298 12.64 4.07 -8.38
N VAL A 299 12.39 2.94 -7.72
CA VAL A 299 12.84 1.62 -8.16
C VAL A 299 11.91 0.97 -9.17
N TYR A 300 10.70 1.52 -9.38
CA TYR A 300 9.69 0.92 -10.25
C TYR A 300 10.18 0.73 -11.69
N PRO A 301 10.85 1.70 -12.34
CA PRO A 301 11.32 1.51 -13.72
C PRO A 301 12.27 0.31 -13.86
N LYS A 302 13.14 0.08 -12.86
CA LYS A 302 14.07 -1.06 -12.86
C LYS A 302 13.33 -2.38 -12.71
N ILE A 303 12.37 -2.45 -11.78
CA ILE A 303 11.54 -3.65 -11.54
C ILE A 303 10.73 -3.98 -12.79
N LEU A 304 10.04 -2.99 -13.37
CA LEU A 304 9.22 -3.16 -14.56
C LEU A 304 10.04 -3.59 -15.78
N LYS A 305 11.25 -3.04 -15.95
CA LYS A 305 12.18 -3.45 -17.02
C LYS A 305 12.60 -4.92 -16.88
N GLU A 306 12.98 -5.34 -15.68
CA GLU A 306 13.36 -6.74 -15.43
C GLU A 306 12.14 -7.69 -15.55
N PHE A 307 10.97 -7.25 -15.08
CA PHE A 307 9.72 -7.98 -15.27
C PHE A 307 9.41 -8.23 -16.74
N GLN A 308 9.44 -7.18 -17.56
CA GLN A 308 9.19 -7.28 -19.00
C GLN A 308 10.19 -8.22 -19.70
N LYS A 309 11.46 -8.14 -19.32
CA LYS A 309 12.50 -9.06 -19.80
C LYS A 309 12.17 -10.53 -19.53
N ARG A 310 11.63 -10.84 -18.34
CA ARG A 310 11.34 -12.23 -17.91
C ARG A 310 10.04 -12.78 -18.47
N ILE A 311 9.05 -11.95 -18.81
CA ILE A 311 7.78 -12.42 -19.39
C ILE A 311 7.81 -12.56 -20.92
N LEU A 312 8.75 -11.91 -21.61
CA LEU A 312 8.94 -12.01 -23.06
C LEU A 312 8.88 -13.45 -23.63
N PRO A 313 9.50 -14.48 -22.99
CA PRO A 313 9.41 -15.86 -23.46
C PRO A 313 8.00 -16.48 -23.34
N LEU A 314 7.13 -15.95 -22.47
CA LEU A 314 5.75 -16.43 -22.32
C LEU A 314 4.82 -15.89 -23.41
N ASP A 315 5.13 -14.71 -23.93
CA ASP A 315 4.33 -14.03 -24.95
C ASP A 315 4.75 -14.43 -26.38
N LYS A 316 5.93 -15.03 -26.55
CA LYS A 316 6.36 -15.67 -27.80
C LYS A 316 5.64 -17.02 -27.96
N LYS A 317 4.66 -17.06 -28.87
CA LYS A 317 4.10 -18.30 -29.43
C LYS A 317 5.09 -18.96 -30.38
#